data_AF-A0A6P5F0L9-F1
#
_entry.id   AF-A0A6P5F0L9-F1
#
_cell.length_a   1.000
_cell.length_b   1.000
_cell.length_c   1.000
_cell.angle_alpha   90.00
_cell.angle_beta   90.00
_cell.angle_gamma   90.00
#
_symmetry.space_group_name_H-M   'P 1'
#
loop_
_entity.id
_entity.type
_entity.pdbx_description
1 polymer ?
#
loop_
_entity_poly.entity_id
_entity_poly.type
_entity_poly.pdbx_seq_one_letter_code
_entity_poly.pdbx_strand_id
1 'polypeptide(L)'
;MQTPKTRNGSSDVPQRTSPATPRSARVSKTGGNESDTSGITPMKTMTERSPKVVERRSPRSPATEKKRPSRISELESQVNQLQEDLKKAKDQLSSAETWKRKALQEAEEGKKQLLDASLKLEDSQKQLLDFSAAEESRLQELRKISQERDRAWQSELEAVQNQHSVDSAALGSAMAEIQKLKLQLEASSQSEADTMKQSEEAHLKLKAFEQEMEEKLAIIESLNVQLKDGKKAESEAKAMVSESQELLGKAKITIEDLRDEGSKLREALRLKEAELDEFKDQVKSLEHIATNSQSGHLESEIEKLRSTLEAAEIKHREEQTQNATKIETAFNTVESLKIELKKREEEVAELKATLNEKEIALQWLVDSNKEENSEEIERTRMNQMQSELEAKLIKSVSDIAELKANLMDKENELQSISEENETLKVGKAKQEAESHKQYETAIAELELAKAAEQEVRMKLGYVTEEADKNSRRAARVAEQLETAQAANSEMESELRRLRVQSDQWRKAAEAAAAALTTNNGRFMERSGSMDSDYNSIGGKLMSSPFSDLDDESPKKKNNNVLRRMSGLWKKSPK
;
A
#
# COMPACT_ATOMS: atom_id res chain seq x y z
N MET A 1 -9.04 -27.67 29.35
CA MET A 1 -9.55 -27.80 27.97
C MET A 1 -8.36 -27.66 27.03
N GLN A 2 -7.85 -28.77 26.51
CA GLN A 2 -8.15 -29.28 25.16
C GLN A 2 -7.58 -28.41 24.04
N THR A 3 -6.36 -28.75 23.62
CA THR A 3 -5.92 -28.62 22.22
C THR A 3 -6.22 -29.91 21.47
N PRO A 4 -6.31 -29.89 20.14
CA PRO A 4 -6.10 -31.08 19.33
C PRO A 4 -4.75 -31.03 18.60
N LYS A 5 -3.84 -31.96 18.95
CA LYS A 5 -2.82 -32.45 18.02
C LYS A 5 -3.42 -33.60 17.21
N THR A 6 -2.97 -33.77 15.98
CA THR A 6 -3.13 -35.04 15.24
C THR A 6 -1.81 -35.41 14.57
N ARG A 7 -1.40 -36.68 14.69
CA ARG A 7 -0.17 -37.24 14.13
C ARG A 7 -0.37 -38.71 13.77
N ASN A 8 -0.08 -39.04 12.51
CA ASN A 8 0.19 -40.36 11.92
C ASN A 8 -0.92 -41.44 11.91
N GLY A 9 -1.00 -42.11 10.77
CA GLY A 9 -1.91 -43.23 10.43
C GLY A 9 -2.08 -43.26 8.91
N SER A 10 -1.08 -43.68 8.12
CA SER A 10 -0.66 -45.07 7.88
C SER A 10 -1.66 -45.87 7.04
N SER A 11 -1.27 -46.16 5.80
CA SER A 11 -1.82 -47.19 4.89
C SER A 11 -3.33 -47.18 4.62
N ASP A 12 -3.72 -46.70 3.43
CA ASP A 12 -4.40 -47.60 2.49
C ASP A 12 -4.12 -47.25 1.02
N VAL A 13 -4.38 -48.19 0.10
CA VAL A 13 -4.03 -48.11 -1.33
C VAL A 13 -5.26 -48.37 -2.20
N PRO A 14 -5.75 -47.38 -2.97
CA PRO A 14 -6.76 -47.59 -4.01
C PRO A 14 -6.16 -48.30 -5.25
N GLN A 15 -5.86 -49.59 -5.15
CA GLN A 15 -5.44 -50.39 -6.30
C GLN A 15 -6.65 -51.00 -7.02
N ARG A 16 -6.62 -50.94 -8.36
CA ARG A 16 -7.37 -51.79 -9.31
C ARG A 16 -8.90 -51.58 -9.38
N THR A 17 -9.33 -51.05 -10.53
CA THR A 17 -10.16 -51.88 -11.43
C THR A 17 -9.34 -52.30 -12.65
N SER A 18 -8.60 -53.39 -12.48
CA SER A 18 -8.11 -54.25 -13.57
C SER A 18 -8.40 -55.67 -13.11
N PRO A 19 -8.81 -56.58 -14.02
CA PRO A 19 -7.82 -57.59 -14.41
C PRO A 19 -8.02 -58.23 -15.81
N ALA A 20 -7.04 -59.08 -16.15
CA ALA A 20 -7.21 -60.36 -16.85
C ALA A 20 -7.58 -60.37 -18.36
N THR A 21 -7.06 -61.30 -19.18
CA THR A 21 -5.95 -62.28 -18.98
C THR A 21 -5.41 -62.75 -20.34
N PRO A 22 -4.11 -63.10 -20.46
CA PRO A 22 -3.61 -63.87 -21.58
C PRO A 22 -3.63 -65.39 -21.29
N ARG A 23 -4.29 -66.21 -22.15
CA ARG A 23 -3.79 -67.55 -22.57
C ARG A 23 -4.69 -68.34 -23.55
N SER A 24 -4.03 -68.80 -24.62
CA SER A 24 -4.20 -70.11 -25.29
C SER A 24 -5.33 -70.32 -26.33
N ALA A 25 -5.00 -71.22 -27.29
CA ALA A 25 -5.85 -71.80 -28.35
C ALA A 25 -6.31 -70.83 -29.48
N ARG A 26 -6.22 -71.15 -30.79
CA ARG A 26 -5.72 -72.36 -31.48
C ARG A 26 -5.40 -72.10 -32.98
N VAL A 27 -4.15 -72.36 -33.43
CA VAL A 27 -3.75 -72.78 -34.82
C VAL A 27 -4.07 -71.81 -36.00
N SER A 28 -3.22 -71.53 -37.00
CA SER A 28 -1.77 -71.69 -37.29
C SER A 28 -1.47 -70.81 -38.55
N LYS A 29 -0.26 -70.57 -39.06
CA LYS A 29 0.96 -71.40 -39.13
C LYS A 29 2.18 -70.51 -39.52
N THR A 30 3.34 -70.72 -38.88
CA THR A 30 4.74 -70.58 -39.39
C THR A 30 5.05 -69.46 -40.42
N GLY A 31 6.01 -68.53 -40.24
CA GLY A 31 7.33 -68.65 -39.58
C GLY A 31 8.29 -69.52 -40.42
N GLY A 32 9.58 -69.23 -40.63
CA GLY A 32 10.47 -68.12 -40.27
C GLY A 32 11.83 -68.37 -40.96
N ASN A 33 12.81 -67.48 -40.83
CA ASN A 33 14.12 -67.65 -41.48
C ASN A 33 14.84 -68.94 -41.01
N GLU A 34 15.53 -69.63 -41.92
CA GLU A 34 17.01 -69.73 -41.91
C GLU A 34 17.59 -70.54 -43.10
N SER A 35 18.92 -70.57 -43.16
CA SER A 35 19.78 -70.89 -44.31
C SER A 35 19.90 -72.37 -44.75
N ASP A 36 20.28 -72.53 -46.02
CA ASP A 36 21.11 -73.59 -46.65
C ASP A 36 20.67 -75.07 -46.87
N THR A 37 20.95 -75.52 -48.10
CA THR A 37 21.32 -76.88 -48.57
C THR A 37 20.33 -78.07 -48.56
N SER A 38 20.00 -78.53 -49.79
CA SER A 38 20.13 -79.92 -50.33
C SER A 38 19.67 -81.16 -49.53
N GLY A 39 18.73 -81.98 -50.04
CA GLY A 39 18.34 -83.23 -49.31
C GLY A 39 17.46 -84.37 -49.88
N ILE A 40 17.05 -84.41 -51.17
CA ILE A 40 16.71 -85.64 -51.96
C ILE A 40 15.93 -86.83 -51.29
N THR A 41 14.61 -86.94 -51.58
CA THR A 41 13.79 -88.21 -51.73
C THR A 41 13.46 -89.05 -50.45
N PRO A 42 12.65 -90.16 -50.46
CA PRO A 42 11.97 -90.87 -51.58
C PRO A 42 10.51 -91.43 -51.38
N MET A 43 9.83 -91.71 -52.52
CA MET A 43 8.74 -92.72 -52.73
C MET A 43 7.39 -92.51 -51.98
N LYS A 44 6.20 -93.04 -52.35
CA LYS A 44 5.64 -93.98 -53.38
C LYS A 44 4.09 -93.78 -53.34
N THR A 45 3.18 -94.06 -54.30
CA THR A 45 3.12 -94.43 -55.75
C THR A 45 1.70 -94.05 -56.25
N MET A 46 1.38 -93.94 -57.55
CA MET A 46 0.97 -95.01 -58.49
C MET A 46 0.95 -94.47 -59.93
N THR A 47 1.63 -95.09 -60.91
CA THR A 47 1.09 -96.00 -61.98
C THR A 47 -0.04 -95.43 -62.85
N GLU A 48 -0.04 -95.52 -64.19
CA GLU A 48 0.68 -96.37 -65.17
C GLU A 48 1.20 -95.56 -66.40
N ARG A 49 1.96 -96.04 -67.41
CA ARG A 49 2.68 -97.30 -67.73
C ARG A 49 3.85 -96.97 -68.70
N SER A 50 4.89 -97.81 -68.76
CA SER A 50 5.90 -97.80 -69.88
C SER A 50 5.52 -98.85 -70.96
N PRO A 51 6.14 -98.86 -72.15
CA PRO A 51 7.54 -99.29 -72.38
C PRO A 51 8.35 -98.33 -73.29
N LYS A 52 9.69 -98.25 -73.32
CA LYS A 52 10.83 -99.02 -72.79
C LYS A 52 11.31 -100.27 -73.59
N VAL A 53 12.38 -100.05 -74.36
CA VAL A 53 13.41 -101.01 -74.84
C VAL A 53 12.98 -102.15 -75.77
N VAL A 54 13.46 -102.10 -77.02
CA VAL A 54 14.15 -103.23 -77.67
C VAL A 54 15.39 -102.68 -78.39
N GLU A 55 16.55 -103.26 -78.10
CA GLU A 55 17.80 -103.05 -78.86
C GLU A 55 17.82 -103.99 -80.09
N ARG A 56 18.62 -103.65 -81.12
CA ARG A 56 18.90 -104.43 -82.34
C ARG A 56 17.81 -104.42 -83.43
N ARG A 57 18.08 -103.65 -84.49
CA ARG A 57 18.52 -104.21 -85.79
C ARG A 57 18.88 -103.10 -86.78
N SER A 58 19.96 -103.31 -87.54
CA SER A 58 20.12 -102.69 -88.86
C SER A 58 19.13 -103.34 -89.83
N PRO A 59 18.59 -102.57 -90.78
CA PRO A 59 18.75 -102.99 -92.16
C PRO A 59 19.37 -101.91 -93.05
N ARG A 60 20.63 -102.17 -93.44
CA ARG A 60 21.06 -102.30 -94.85
C ARG A 60 20.11 -101.69 -95.90
N SER A 61 20.61 -100.69 -96.62
CA SER A 61 19.90 -99.96 -97.67
C SER A 61 19.29 -100.86 -98.76
N PRO A 62 18.07 -100.58 -99.22
CA PRO A 62 17.65 -100.81 -100.60
C PRO A 62 18.13 -99.63 -101.46
N ALA A 63 18.92 -99.89 -102.49
CA ALA A 63 19.15 -98.89 -103.53
C ALA A 63 17.94 -98.88 -104.47
N THR A 64 17.15 -97.81 -104.46
CA THR A 64 16.14 -97.55 -105.49
C THR A 64 16.54 -96.33 -106.30
N GLU A 65 17.27 -96.55 -107.39
CA GLU A 65 17.30 -95.58 -108.46
C GLU A 65 15.87 -95.31 -108.95
N LYS A 66 15.38 -94.09 -108.78
CA LYS A 66 15.20 -93.17 -109.93
C LYS A 66 14.67 -91.80 -109.50
N LYS A 67 15.46 -90.78 -109.84
CA LYS A 67 15.06 -89.41 -110.22
C LYS A 67 14.26 -88.59 -109.19
N ARG A 68 15.04 -87.80 -108.42
CA ARG A 68 14.79 -86.43 -107.91
C ARG A 68 13.45 -85.77 -108.31
N PRO A 69 12.74 -85.12 -107.37
CA PRO A 69 13.08 -83.71 -107.10
C PRO A 69 14.10 -83.42 -105.97
N SER A 70 14.25 -82.14 -105.64
CA SER A 70 15.36 -81.50 -104.93
C SER A 70 15.49 -81.79 -103.42
N ARG A 71 16.52 -82.55 -103.03
CA ARG A 71 17.17 -82.47 -101.69
C ARG A 71 17.63 -81.05 -101.35
N ILE A 72 17.84 -80.22 -102.38
CA ILE A 72 18.19 -78.81 -102.26
C ILE A 72 17.06 -78.03 -101.56
N SER A 73 15.78 -78.32 -101.84
CA SER A 73 14.66 -77.51 -101.33
C SER A 73 14.27 -77.81 -99.88
N GLU A 74 14.63 -79.00 -99.38
CA GLU A 74 14.63 -79.30 -97.95
C GLU A 74 15.67 -78.45 -97.20
N LEU A 75 16.87 -78.29 -97.79
CA LEU A 75 17.95 -77.46 -97.23
C LEU A 75 17.64 -75.96 -97.37
N GLU A 76 17.03 -75.51 -98.47
CA GLU A 76 16.55 -74.14 -98.65
C GLU A 76 15.48 -73.79 -97.59
N SER A 77 14.56 -74.72 -97.31
CA SER A 77 13.57 -74.55 -96.23
C SER A 77 14.22 -74.43 -94.85
N GLN A 78 15.22 -75.27 -94.55
CA GLN A 78 15.99 -75.19 -93.29
C GLN A 78 16.81 -73.90 -93.18
N VAL A 79 17.41 -73.43 -94.28
CA VAL A 79 18.13 -72.14 -94.33
C VAL A 79 17.17 -70.98 -94.10
N ASN A 80 15.98 -70.98 -94.72
CA ASN A 80 14.97 -69.96 -94.53
C ASN A 80 14.44 -69.95 -93.08
N GLN A 81 14.17 -71.10 -92.50
CA GLN A 81 13.78 -71.24 -91.08
C GLN A 81 14.86 -70.68 -90.15
N LEU A 82 16.13 -71.05 -90.37
CA LEU A 82 17.25 -70.53 -89.57
C LEU A 82 17.48 -69.02 -89.76
N GLN A 83 17.19 -68.46 -90.95
CA GLN A 83 17.22 -67.01 -91.17
C GLN A 83 16.07 -66.30 -90.45
N GLU A 84 14.86 -66.88 -90.44
CA GLU A 84 13.72 -66.32 -89.72
C GLU A 84 13.91 -66.40 -88.20
N ASP A 85 14.45 -67.50 -87.68
CA ASP A 85 14.72 -67.66 -86.26
C ASP A 85 15.94 -66.84 -85.81
N LEU A 86 16.95 -66.65 -86.67
CA LEU A 86 18.01 -65.66 -86.45
C LEU A 86 17.45 -64.22 -86.44
N LYS A 87 16.44 -63.92 -87.25
CA LYS A 87 15.74 -62.64 -87.20
C LYS A 87 14.96 -62.49 -85.88
N LYS A 88 14.14 -63.48 -85.49
CA LYS A 88 13.44 -63.48 -84.20
C LYS A 88 14.39 -63.32 -83.02
N ALA A 89 15.54 -63.99 -83.03
CA ALA A 89 16.57 -63.86 -82.00
C ALA A 89 17.21 -62.46 -81.96
N LYS A 90 17.43 -61.82 -83.12
CA LYS A 90 17.89 -60.42 -83.20
C LYS A 90 16.83 -59.43 -82.72
N ASP A 91 15.58 -59.62 -83.14
CA ASP A 91 14.46 -58.77 -82.74
C ASP A 91 14.23 -58.89 -81.22
N GLN A 92 14.24 -60.11 -80.67
CA GLN A 92 14.21 -60.39 -79.23
C GLN A 92 15.40 -59.77 -78.49
N LEU A 93 16.64 -59.94 -78.98
CA LEU A 93 17.83 -59.33 -78.38
C LEU A 93 17.70 -57.80 -78.35
N SER A 94 17.28 -57.18 -79.46
CA SER A 94 17.07 -55.73 -79.51
C SER A 94 16.01 -55.26 -78.51
N SER A 95 14.92 -56.04 -78.33
CA SER A 95 13.90 -55.74 -77.32
C SER A 95 14.45 -55.88 -75.90
N ALA A 96 15.23 -56.93 -75.61
CA ALA A 96 15.85 -57.18 -74.32
C ALA A 96 16.89 -56.09 -73.97
N GLU A 97 17.64 -55.59 -74.96
CA GLU A 97 18.50 -54.44 -74.78
C GLU A 97 17.71 -53.14 -74.52
N THR A 98 16.56 -52.91 -75.17
CA THR A 98 15.73 -51.74 -74.86
C THR A 98 15.16 -51.81 -73.44
N TRP A 99 14.72 -52.99 -72.99
CA TRP A 99 14.29 -53.21 -71.60
C TRP A 99 15.43 -53.03 -70.60
N LYS A 100 16.64 -53.56 -70.90
CA LYS A 100 17.84 -53.32 -70.08
C LYS A 100 18.19 -51.84 -70.00
N ARG A 101 18.09 -51.09 -71.10
CA ARG A 101 18.34 -49.63 -71.13
C ARG A 101 17.30 -48.86 -70.30
N LYS A 102 16.01 -49.21 -70.38
CA LYS A 102 14.94 -48.63 -69.54
C LYS A 102 15.18 -48.92 -68.05
N ALA A 103 15.38 -50.18 -67.68
CA ALA A 103 15.59 -50.59 -66.29
C ALA A 103 16.85 -49.95 -65.67
N LEU A 104 17.90 -49.68 -66.47
CA LEU A 104 19.07 -48.92 -66.01
C LEU A 104 18.73 -47.44 -65.79
N GLN A 105 17.99 -46.80 -66.70
CA GLN A 105 17.53 -45.41 -66.52
C GLN A 105 16.62 -45.27 -65.29
N GLU A 106 15.64 -46.16 -65.13
CA GLU A 106 14.74 -46.21 -63.96
C GLU A 106 15.53 -46.40 -62.65
N ALA A 107 16.56 -47.24 -62.65
CA ALA A 107 17.45 -47.41 -61.50
C ALA A 107 18.36 -46.19 -61.23
N GLU A 108 18.75 -45.42 -62.25
CA GLU A 108 19.48 -44.15 -62.07
C GLU A 108 18.58 -43.01 -61.59
N GLU A 109 17.33 -42.95 -62.06
CA GLU A 109 16.31 -42.01 -61.58
C GLU A 109 15.92 -42.32 -60.13
N GLY A 110 15.72 -43.59 -59.79
CA GLY A 110 15.50 -44.04 -58.41
C GLY A 110 16.67 -43.69 -57.47
N LYS A 111 17.93 -43.80 -57.94
CA LYS A 111 19.11 -43.33 -57.17
C LYS A 111 19.10 -41.82 -56.95
N LYS A 112 18.73 -41.01 -57.96
CA LYS A 112 18.62 -39.55 -57.83
C LYS A 112 17.53 -39.16 -56.83
N GLN A 113 16.37 -39.82 -56.88
CA GLN A 113 15.27 -39.62 -55.93
C GLN A 113 15.66 -40.03 -54.50
N LEU A 114 16.40 -41.14 -54.34
CA LEU A 114 16.91 -41.57 -53.04
C LEU A 114 17.87 -40.53 -52.45
N LEU A 115 18.82 -40.01 -53.23
CA LEU A 115 19.75 -38.97 -52.77
C LEU A 115 19.04 -37.67 -52.37
N ASP A 116 18.06 -37.21 -53.16
CA ASP A 116 17.22 -36.05 -52.82
C ASP A 116 16.41 -36.28 -51.52
N ALA A 117 15.84 -37.47 -51.34
CA ALA A 117 15.15 -37.86 -50.11
C ALA A 117 16.10 -37.94 -48.90
N SER A 118 17.33 -38.44 -49.08
CA SER A 118 18.35 -38.47 -48.03
C SER A 118 18.80 -37.07 -47.61
N LEU A 119 18.99 -36.13 -48.56
CA LEU A 119 19.32 -34.75 -48.25
C LEU A 119 18.19 -34.05 -47.48
N LYS A 120 16.93 -34.25 -47.90
CA LYS A 120 15.75 -33.72 -47.19
C LYS A 120 15.60 -34.30 -45.78
N LEU A 121 15.89 -35.60 -45.61
CA LEU A 121 15.91 -36.24 -44.30
C LEU A 121 17.00 -35.63 -43.40
N GLU A 122 18.23 -35.53 -43.90
CA GLU A 122 19.38 -34.92 -43.22
C GLU A 122 19.10 -33.47 -42.79
N ASP A 123 18.53 -32.64 -43.66
CA ASP A 123 18.18 -31.26 -43.33
C ASP A 123 16.99 -31.16 -42.34
N SER A 124 16.03 -32.09 -42.40
CA SER A 124 14.96 -32.17 -41.40
C SER A 124 15.48 -32.61 -40.01
N GLN A 125 16.54 -33.43 -39.96
CA GLN A 125 17.19 -33.82 -38.71
C GLN A 125 17.94 -32.63 -38.08
N LYS A 126 18.64 -31.82 -38.89
CA LYS A 126 19.27 -30.58 -38.42
C LYS A 126 18.25 -29.61 -37.85
N GLN A 127 17.15 -29.36 -38.58
CA GLN A 127 16.06 -28.50 -38.10
C GLN A 127 15.48 -29.00 -36.77
N LEU A 128 15.29 -30.31 -36.60
CA LEU A 128 14.80 -30.89 -35.35
C LEU A 128 15.80 -30.69 -34.20
N LEU A 129 17.11 -30.82 -34.46
CA LEU A 129 18.16 -30.50 -33.47
C LEU A 129 18.15 -29.02 -33.09
N ASP A 130 18.09 -28.10 -34.06
CA ASP A 130 18.02 -26.66 -33.84
C ASP A 130 16.77 -26.26 -33.02
N PHE A 131 15.60 -26.83 -33.35
CA PHE A 131 14.38 -26.67 -32.55
C PHE A 131 14.53 -27.21 -31.13
N SER A 132 15.20 -28.35 -30.94
CA SER A 132 15.42 -28.93 -29.60
C SER A 132 16.35 -28.06 -28.74
N ALA A 133 17.40 -27.47 -29.31
CA ALA A 133 18.31 -26.57 -28.62
C ALA A 133 17.65 -25.22 -28.27
N ALA A 134 16.80 -24.70 -29.17
CA ALA A 134 16.00 -23.51 -28.92
C ALA A 134 14.96 -23.75 -27.81
N GLU A 135 14.28 -24.90 -27.81
CA GLU A 135 13.32 -25.29 -26.77
C GLU A 135 14.00 -25.52 -25.41
N GLU A 136 15.16 -26.19 -25.37
CA GLU A 136 15.91 -26.35 -24.12
C GLU A 136 16.39 -25.00 -23.55
N SER A 137 16.82 -24.07 -24.42
CA SER A 137 17.17 -22.70 -24.04
C SER A 137 15.96 -21.96 -23.44
N ARG A 138 14.79 -22.03 -24.09
CA ARG A 138 13.52 -21.45 -23.61
C ARG A 138 13.09 -22.06 -22.28
N LEU A 139 13.25 -23.37 -22.09
CA LEU A 139 12.99 -24.05 -20.83
C LEU A 139 14.00 -23.66 -19.73
N GLN A 140 15.26 -23.36 -20.07
CA GLN A 140 16.22 -22.82 -19.10
C GLN A 140 15.86 -21.39 -18.66
N GLU A 141 15.41 -20.55 -19.59
CA GLU A 141 14.95 -19.19 -19.31
C GLU A 141 13.69 -19.18 -18.43
N LEU A 142 12.68 -20.00 -18.75
CA LEU A 142 11.49 -20.17 -17.90
C LEU A 142 11.81 -20.63 -16.48
N ARG A 143 12.83 -21.49 -16.29
CA ARG A 143 13.32 -21.89 -14.96
C ARG A 143 13.97 -20.72 -14.22
N LYS A 144 14.78 -19.88 -14.88
CA LYS A 144 15.38 -18.67 -14.29
C LYS A 144 14.28 -17.69 -13.85
N ILE A 145 13.34 -17.37 -14.74
CA ILE A 145 12.21 -16.47 -14.46
C ILE A 145 11.36 -16.98 -13.30
N SER A 146 11.19 -18.30 -13.14
CA SER A 146 10.51 -18.85 -11.96
C SER A 146 11.30 -18.61 -10.69
N GLN A 147 12.58 -18.99 -10.66
CA GLN A 147 13.43 -18.77 -9.48
C GLN A 147 13.59 -17.29 -9.12
N GLU A 148 13.52 -16.39 -10.09
CA GLU A 148 13.56 -14.94 -9.89
C GLU A 148 12.26 -14.42 -9.27
N ARG A 149 11.09 -14.90 -9.72
CA ARG A 149 9.81 -14.65 -9.04
C ARG A 149 9.77 -15.24 -7.63
N ASP A 150 10.26 -16.47 -7.46
CA ASP A 150 10.29 -17.15 -6.16
C ASP A 150 11.19 -16.39 -5.17
N ARG A 151 12.34 -15.86 -5.63
CA ARG A 151 13.22 -14.98 -4.85
C ARG A 151 12.59 -13.62 -4.57
N ALA A 152 11.93 -12.99 -5.54
CA ALA A 152 11.24 -11.72 -5.33
C ALA A 152 10.14 -11.84 -4.27
N TRP A 153 9.29 -12.87 -4.35
CA TRP A 153 8.27 -13.17 -3.33
C TRP A 153 8.85 -13.47 -1.95
N GLN A 154 10.03 -14.10 -1.87
CA GLN A 154 10.73 -14.29 -0.59
C GLN A 154 11.20 -12.95 0.00
N SER A 155 11.77 -12.05 -0.82
CA SER A 155 12.18 -10.71 -0.37
C SER A 155 11.00 -9.79 -0.04
N GLU A 156 9.88 -9.89 -0.76
CA GLU A 156 8.64 -9.18 -0.43
C GLU A 156 8.06 -9.67 0.91
N LEU A 157 8.03 -10.99 1.14
CA LEU A 157 7.59 -11.57 2.40
C LEU A 157 8.49 -11.18 3.58
N GLU A 158 9.81 -11.17 3.38
CA GLU A 158 10.78 -10.72 4.38
C GLU A 158 10.62 -9.21 4.67
N ALA A 159 10.41 -8.38 3.64
CA ALA A 159 10.15 -6.95 3.81
C ALA A 159 8.86 -6.69 4.60
N VAL A 160 7.77 -7.41 4.31
CA VAL A 160 6.50 -7.33 5.07
C VAL A 160 6.66 -7.82 6.50
N GLN A 161 7.42 -8.90 6.75
CA GLN A 161 7.70 -9.40 8.09
C GLN A 161 8.54 -8.38 8.90
N ASN A 162 9.55 -7.78 8.27
CA ASN A 162 10.38 -6.75 8.89
C ASN A 162 9.55 -5.49 9.20
N GLN A 163 8.70 -5.02 8.28
CA GLN A 163 7.80 -3.89 8.52
C GLN A 163 6.85 -4.19 9.69
N HIS A 164 6.20 -5.36 9.72
CA HIS A 164 5.36 -5.78 10.85
C HIS A 164 6.12 -5.81 12.19
N SER A 165 7.41 -6.15 12.18
CA SER A 165 8.24 -6.09 13.40
C SER A 165 8.49 -4.65 13.88
N VAL A 166 8.68 -3.71 12.95
CA VAL A 166 8.83 -2.28 13.24
C VAL A 166 7.51 -1.69 13.73
N ASP A 167 6.39 -1.99 13.06
CA ASP A 167 5.06 -1.52 13.43
C ASP A 167 4.65 -2.03 14.82
N SER A 168 4.96 -3.30 15.14
CA SER A 168 4.74 -3.89 16.46
C SER A 168 5.58 -3.23 17.56
N ALA A 169 6.83 -2.87 17.26
CA ALA A 169 7.70 -2.12 18.18
C ALA A 169 7.22 -0.67 18.38
N ALA A 170 6.80 0.01 17.32
CA ALA A 170 6.22 1.35 17.38
C ALA A 170 4.91 1.37 18.17
N LEU A 171 4.04 0.38 17.96
CA LEU A 171 2.80 0.20 18.73
C LEU A 171 3.10 -0.06 20.22
N GLY A 172 4.09 -0.89 20.54
CA GLY A 172 4.54 -1.12 21.92
C GLY A 172 5.04 0.15 22.59
N SER A 173 5.83 0.96 21.88
CA SER A 173 6.32 2.26 22.36
C SER A 173 5.16 3.25 22.59
N ALA A 174 4.22 3.35 21.65
CA ALA A 174 3.03 4.19 21.79
C ALA A 174 2.14 3.75 22.97
N MET A 175 1.96 2.44 23.19
CA MET A 175 1.23 1.93 24.35
C MET A 175 1.92 2.27 25.68
N ALA A 176 3.25 2.20 25.73
CA ALA A 176 4.04 2.57 26.92
C ALA A 176 3.91 4.06 27.24
N GLU A 177 4.01 4.94 26.23
CA GLU A 177 3.84 6.38 26.42
C GLU A 177 2.40 6.74 26.82
N ILE A 178 1.38 6.06 26.26
CA ILE A 178 -0.02 6.21 26.69
C ILE A 178 -0.21 5.80 28.16
N GLN A 179 0.47 4.74 28.63
CA GLN A 179 0.43 4.36 30.05
C GLN A 179 1.11 5.40 30.95
N LYS A 180 2.27 5.93 30.52
CA LYS A 180 3.00 7.00 31.22
C LYS A 180 2.18 8.30 31.31
N LEU A 181 1.55 8.72 30.21
CA LEU A 181 0.68 9.91 30.18
C LEU A 181 -0.56 9.74 31.07
N LYS A 182 -1.15 8.52 31.13
CA LYS A 182 -2.25 8.23 32.07
C LYS A 182 -1.83 8.38 33.54
N LEU A 183 -0.67 7.83 33.91
CA LEU A 183 -0.13 7.97 35.28
C LEU A 183 0.20 9.43 35.62
N GLN A 184 0.68 10.21 34.66
CA GLN A 184 0.91 11.65 34.86
C GLN A 184 -0.40 12.43 35.02
N LEU A 185 -1.45 12.10 34.25
CA LEU A 185 -2.78 12.71 34.38
C LEU A 185 -3.43 12.37 35.72
N GLU A 186 -3.33 11.12 36.17
CA GLU A 186 -3.84 10.66 37.47
C GLU A 186 -3.12 11.36 38.64
N ALA A 187 -1.79 11.46 38.58
CA ALA A 187 -1.00 12.21 39.56
C ALA A 187 -1.34 13.73 39.57
N SER A 188 -1.57 14.32 38.39
CA SER A 188 -1.99 15.72 38.27
C SER A 188 -3.37 15.95 38.87
N SER A 189 -4.33 15.04 38.60
CA SER A 189 -5.69 15.12 39.14
C SER A 189 -5.72 14.93 40.66
N GLN A 190 -4.88 14.05 41.21
CA GLN A 190 -4.71 13.92 42.66
C GLN A 190 -4.12 15.20 43.29
N SER A 191 -3.12 15.81 42.66
CA SER A 191 -2.53 17.09 43.11
C SER A 191 -3.55 18.25 43.07
N GLU A 192 -4.40 18.29 42.03
CA GLU A 192 -5.50 19.25 41.91
C GLU A 192 -6.56 19.03 43.01
N ALA A 193 -6.94 17.77 43.28
CA ALA A 193 -7.86 17.43 44.36
C ALA A 193 -7.31 17.78 45.75
N ASP A 194 -5.99 17.72 45.96
CA ASP A 194 -5.37 18.06 47.25
C ASP A 194 -5.15 19.57 47.42
N THR A 195 -4.84 20.32 46.36
CA THR A 195 -4.84 21.80 46.40
C THR A 195 -6.26 22.38 46.53
N MET A 196 -7.28 21.73 45.95
CA MET A 196 -8.69 22.05 46.18
C MET A 196 -9.04 21.94 47.67
N LYS A 197 -8.76 20.81 48.32
CA LYS A 197 -8.99 20.63 49.78
C LYS A 197 -8.27 21.68 50.62
N GLN A 198 -7.03 22.02 50.28
CA GLN A 198 -6.27 23.05 51.00
C GLN A 198 -6.91 24.44 50.88
N SER A 199 -7.46 24.79 49.71
CA SER A 199 -8.18 26.06 49.53
C SER A 199 -9.56 26.05 50.18
N GLU A 200 -10.28 24.93 50.19
CA GLU A 200 -11.51 24.74 50.98
C GLU A 200 -11.24 24.91 52.49
N GLU A 201 -10.18 24.26 53.02
CA GLU A 201 -9.75 24.44 54.40
C GLU A 201 -9.38 25.89 54.73
N ALA A 202 -8.69 26.59 53.82
CA ALA A 202 -8.36 28.01 53.98
C ALA A 202 -9.63 28.88 54.01
N HIS A 203 -10.59 28.63 53.13
CA HIS A 203 -11.89 29.31 53.14
C HIS A 203 -12.70 29.04 54.43
N LEU A 204 -12.68 27.82 54.96
CA LEU A 204 -13.32 27.51 56.24
C LEU A 204 -12.65 28.25 57.41
N LYS A 205 -11.31 28.35 57.42
CA LYS A 205 -10.56 29.10 58.44
C LYS A 205 -10.82 30.61 58.35
N LEU A 206 -10.85 31.18 57.13
CA LEU A 206 -11.21 32.58 56.90
C LEU A 206 -12.64 32.86 57.38
N LYS A 207 -13.61 32.02 57.03
CA LYS A 207 -15.01 32.19 57.44
C LYS A 207 -15.21 32.10 58.95
N ALA A 208 -14.46 31.24 59.64
CA ALA A 208 -14.47 31.20 61.10
C ALA A 208 -13.90 32.49 61.73
N PHE A 209 -12.86 33.07 61.13
CA PHE A 209 -12.29 34.35 61.56
C PHE A 209 -13.22 35.54 61.25
N GLU A 210 -13.94 35.54 60.12
CA GLU A 210 -14.99 36.51 59.83
C GLU A 210 -16.08 36.51 60.92
N GLN A 211 -16.52 35.33 61.35
CA GLN A 211 -17.49 35.17 62.45
C GLN A 211 -16.92 35.66 63.80
N GLU A 212 -15.68 35.30 64.13
CA GLU A 212 -15.02 35.78 65.36
C GLU A 212 -14.85 37.32 65.36
N MET A 213 -14.62 37.93 64.20
CA MET A 213 -14.56 39.38 64.03
C MET A 213 -15.94 40.05 64.15
N GLU A 214 -17.00 39.42 63.62
CA GLU A 214 -18.38 39.90 63.76
C GLU A 214 -18.85 39.85 65.23
N GLU A 215 -18.52 38.78 65.97
CA GLU A 215 -18.75 38.67 67.41
C GLU A 215 -17.99 39.77 68.19
N LYS A 216 -16.71 40.02 67.87
CA LYS A 216 -15.92 41.08 68.49
C LYS A 216 -16.50 42.47 68.20
N LEU A 217 -16.99 42.73 66.99
CA LEU A 217 -17.64 43.98 66.63
C LEU A 217 -18.94 44.19 67.43
N ALA A 218 -19.76 43.16 67.59
CA ALA A 218 -20.98 43.22 68.42
C ALA A 218 -20.66 43.51 69.91
N ILE A 219 -19.57 42.93 70.44
CA ILE A 219 -19.08 43.24 71.80
C ILE A 219 -18.62 44.69 71.90
N ILE A 220 -17.87 45.20 70.91
CA ILE A 220 -17.42 46.60 70.86
C ILE A 220 -18.60 47.57 70.75
N GLU A 221 -19.65 47.24 70.00
CA GLU A 221 -20.86 48.06 69.93
C GLU A 221 -21.61 48.08 71.27
N SER A 222 -21.79 46.93 71.92
CA SER A 222 -22.37 46.82 73.27
C SER A 222 -21.61 47.67 74.30
N LEU A 223 -20.28 47.59 74.31
CA LEU A 223 -19.43 48.42 75.17
C LEU A 223 -19.53 49.92 74.84
N ASN A 224 -19.73 50.29 73.58
CA ASN A 224 -19.98 51.67 73.17
C ASN A 224 -21.35 52.21 73.63
N VAL A 225 -22.38 51.36 73.70
CA VAL A 225 -23.68 51.72 74.30
C VAL A 225 -23.50 51.94 75.81
N GLN A 226 -22.88 50.98 76.51
CA GLN A 226 -22.60 51.09 77.95
C GLN A 226 -21.76 52.35 78.29
N LEU A 227 -20.80 52.73 77.44
CA LEU A 227 -20.03 53.97 77.60
C LEU A 227 -20.85 55.25 77.38
N LYS A 228 -21.87 55.23 76.52
CA LYS A 228 -22.80 56.36 76.34
C LYS A 228 -23.72 56.51 77.55
N ASP A 229 -24.29 55.40 78.01
CA ASP A 229 -25.17 55.38 79.19
C ASP A 229 -24.41 55.74 80.47
N GLY A 230 -23.18 55.23 80.62
CA GLY A 230 -22.28 55.61 81.71
C GLY A 230 -21.96 57.11 81.73
N LYS A 231 -21.64 57.72 80.57
CA LYS A 231 -21.43 59.17 80.46
C LYS A 231 -22.70 59.98 80.77
N LYS A 232 -23.88 59.47 80.39
CA LYS A 232 -25.17 60.09 80.71
C LYS A 232 -25.41 60.07 82.22
N ALA A 233 -25.27 58.91 82.86
CA ALA A 233 -25.37 58.75 84.31
C ALA A 233 -24.33 59.59 85.08
N GLU A 234 -23.10 59.70 84.56
CA GLU A 234 -22.06 60.58 85.11
C GLU A 234 -22.48 62.07 85.05
N SER A 235 -23.11 62.50 83.95
CA SER A 235 -23.62 63.87 83.82
C SER A 235 -24.81 64.15 84.76
N GLU A 236 -25.69 63.18 84.96
CA GLU A 236 -26.82 63.25 85.89
C GLU A 236 -26.35 63.26 87.35
N ALA A 237 -25.35 62.44 87.69
CA ALA A 237 -24.71 62.46 89.00
C ALA A 237 -23.99 63.79 89.27
N LYS A 238 -23.28 64.35 88.28
CA LYS A 238 -22.66 65.68 88.38
C LYS A 238 -23.70 66.78 88.61
N ALA A 239 -24.86 66.72 87.94
CA ALA A 239 -25.96 67.64 88.18
C ALA A 239 -26.48 67.53 89.62
N MET A 240 -26.82 66.33 90.10
CA MET A 240 -27.27 66.11 91.49
C MET A 240 -26.23 66.55 92.53
N VAL A 241 -24.92 66.37 92.27
CA VAL A 241 -23.85 66.88 93.14
C VAL A 241 -23.84 68.41 93.17
N SER A 242 -24.02 69.08 92.03
CA SER A 242 -24.07 70.55 91.98
C SER A 242 -25.31 71.12 92.70
N GLU A 243 -26.48 70.48 92.55
CA GLU A 243 -27.69 70.84 93.30
C GLU A 243 -27.50 70.60 94.80
N SER A 244 -26.90 69.47 95.19
CA SER A 244 -26.58 69.16 96.59
C SER A 244 -25.58 70.16 97.19
N GLN A 245 -24.63 70.68 96.40
CA GLN A 245 -23.72 71.73 96.81
C GLN A 245 -24.44 73.09 96.98
N GLU A 246 -25.40 73.42 96.12
CA GLU A 246 -26.23 74.63 96.27
C GLU A 246 -27.13 74.55 97.52
N LEU A 247 -27.78 73.40 97.75
CA LEU A 247 -28.58 73.12 98.94
C LEU A 247 -27.72 73.17 100.22
N LEU A 248 -26.51 72.61 100.19
CA LEU A 248 -25.54 72.72 101.29
C LEU A 248 -25.09 74.18 101.52
N GLY A 249 -24.95 74.97 100.46
CA GLY A 249 -24.69 76.41 100.54
C GLY A 249 -25.80 77.17 101.28
N LYS A 250 -27.06 76.94 100.87
CA LYS A 250 -28.25 77.50 101.55
C LYS A 250 -28.32 77.07 103.02
N ALA A 251 -28.11 75.77 103.29
CA ALA A 251 -28.10 75.24 104.65
C ALA A 251 -27.00 75.87 105.53
N LYS A 252 -25.78 76.06 104.99
CA LYS A 252 -24.70 76.75 105.71
C LYS A 252 -25.08 78.18 106.10
N ILE A 253 -25.67 78.95 105.17
CA ILE A 253 -26.15 80.31 105.46
C ILE A 253 -27.15 80.28 106.62
N THR A 254 -28.16 79.41 106.58
CA THR A 254 -29.15 79.31 107.68
C THR A 254 -28.55 78.86 109.02
N ILE A 255 -27.46 78.07 109.00
CA ILE A 255 -26.73 77.68 110.23
C ILE A 255 -25.90 78.85 110.77
N GLU A 256 -25.40 79.73 109.90
CA GLU A 256 -24.69 80.95 110.26
C GLU A 256 -25.66 82.00 110.85
N ASP A 257 -26.83 82.19 110.22
CA ASP A 257 -27.93 83.03 110.74
C ASP A 257 -28.37 82.56 112.15
N LEU A 258 -28.60 81.26 112.34
CA LEU A 258 -28.98 80.67 113.63
C LEU A 258 -27.84 80.72 114.66
N ARG A 259 -26.57 80.70 114.23
CA ARG A 259 -25.42 80.91 115.11
C ARG A 259 -25.36 82.35 115.59
N ASP A 260 -25.62 83.31 114.71
CA ASP A 260 -25.67 84.73 115.05
C ASP A 260 -26.84 85.05 115.99
N GLU A 261 -28.02 84.46 115.77
CA GLU A 261 -29.15 84.53 116.70
C GLU A 261 -28.80 83.88 118.05
N GLY A 262 -28.18 82.69 118.04
CA GLY A 262 -27.66 82.03 119.23
C GLY A 262 -26.57 82.84 119.96
N SER A 263 -25.80 83.67 119.25
CA SER A 263 -24.83 84.60 119.85
C SER A 263 -25.53 85.78 120.52
N LYS A 264 -26.51 86.41 119.84
CA LYS A 264 -27.34 87.49 120.41
C LYS A 264 -28.10 87.03 121.65
N LEU A 265 -28.64 85.81 121.65
CA LEU A 265 -29.27 85.18 122.80
C LEU A 265 -28.27 84.90 123.94
N ARG A 266 -27.03 84.50 123.62
CA ARG A 266 -25.96 84.30 124.62
C ARG A 266 -25.49 85.63 125.22
N GLU A 267 -25.43 86.70 124.45
CA GLU A 267 -25.14 88.05 124.95
C GLU A 267 -26.28 88.58 125.84
N ALA A 268 -27.54 88.34 125.48
CA ALA A 268 -28.68 88.62 126.33
C ALA A 268 -28.66 87.81 127.65
N LEU A 269 -28.26 86.53 127.59
CA LEU A 269 -28.05 85.71 128.79
C LEU A 269 -26.90 86.29 129.65
N ARG A 270 -25.77 86.64 129.04
CA ARG A 270 -24.61 87.24 129.72
C ARG A 270 -24.94 88.59 130.37
N LEU A 271 -25.83 89.39 129.77
CA LEU A 271 -26.36 90.60 130.40
C LEU A 271 -27.16 90.28 131.66
N LYS A 272 -27.95 89.19 131.67
CA LYS A 272 -28.63 88.70 132.88
C LYS A 272 -27.70 88.06 133.91
N GLU A 273 -26.59 87.45 133.48
CA GLU A 273 -25.52 87.01 134.37
C GLU A 273 -24.79 88.22 135.01
N ALA A 274 -24.62 89.33 134.27
CA ALA A 274 -24.09 90.58 134.82
C ALA A 274 -25.04 91.24 135.82
N GLU A 275 -26.36 91.29 135.55
CA GLU A 275 -27.37 91.71 136.53
C GLU A 275 -27.35 90.83 137.80
N LEU A 276 -27.07 89.53 137.66
CA LEU A 276 -26.92 88.60 138.78
C LEU A 276 -25.62 88.84 139.57
N ASP A 277 -24.52 89.16 138.91
CA ASP A 277 -23.26 89.51 139.57
C ASP A 277 -23.33 90.89 140.25
N GLU A 278 -24.06 91.86 139.69
CA GLU A 278 -24.42 93.12 140.36
C GLU A 278 -25.22 92.83 141.65
N PHE A 279 -26.14 91.86 141.62
CA PHE A 279 -26.83 91.36 142.82
C PHE A 279 -25.88 90.69 143.83
N LYS A 280 -24.84 89.98 143.38
CA LYS A 280 -23.81 89.40 144.28
C LYS A 280 -22.88 90.46 144.86
N ASP A 281 -22.58 91.53 144.13
CA ASP A 281 -21.71 92.60 144.60
C ASP A 281 -22.42 93.52 145.60
N GLN A 282 -23.76 93.63 145.53
CA GLN A 282 -24.56 94.13 146.64
C GLN A 282 -24.40 93.25 147.90
N VAL A 283 -24.34 91.92 147.76
CA VAL A 283 -24.12 90.98 148.89
C VAL A 283 -22.67 91.04 149.42
N LYS A 284 -21.66 91.28 148.58
CA LYS A 284 -20.24 91.42 149.01
C LYS A 284 -19.95 92.73 149.76
N SER A 285 -20.88 93.68 149.83
CA SER A 285 -20.68 94.97 150.51
C SER A 285 -20.64 94.90 152.06
N LEU A 286 -20.60 93.70 152.65
CA LEU A 286 -20.76 93.45 154.09
C LEU A 286 -19.57 92.78 154.83
N GLU A 287 -18.45 92.41 154.18
CA GLU A 287 -17.25 91.86 154.85
C GLU A 287 -15.92 92.47 154.35
N HIS A 288 -14.90 92.60 155.22
CA HIS A 288 -13.77 93.53 155.05
C HIS A 288 -12.52 93.19 155.93
N ILE A 289 -11.30 93.66 155.54
CA ILE A 289 -10.02 93.85 156.31
C ILE A 289 -8.78 92.90 156.09
N ALA A 290 -7.57 93.49 155.85
CA ALA A 290 -6.15 93.02 156.04
C ALA A 290 -5.46 91.98 155.08
N THR A 291 -4.14 91.62 155.11
CA THR A 291 -2.76 92.27 155.09
C THR A 291 -1.64 91.17 154.97
N ASN A 292 -0.31 91.33 154.71
CA ASN A 292 0.59 92.23 153.91
C ASN A 292 2.11 91.84 154.08
N SER A 293 3.03 92.14 153.12
CA SER A 293 4.55 92.20 153.22
C SER A 293 5.38 90.90 153.49
N GLN A 294 6.73 90.74 153.29
CA GLN A 294 7.86 91.41 152.55
C GLN A 294 9.18 90.53 152.50
N SER A 295 10.27 91.01 151.83
CA SER A 295 11.71 90.52 151.82
C SER A 295 12.05 89.31 150.92
N GLY A 296 13.29 89.00 150.45
CA GLY A 296 14.64 89.64 150.50
C GLY A 296 15.69 88.92 151.40
N HIS A 297 17.03 88.89 151.18
CA HIS A 297 17.98 89.30 150.08
C HIS A 297 19.46 88.95 150.45
N LEU A 298 20.38 88.52 149.53
CA LEU A 298 21.88 88.65 149.61
C LEU A 298 22.69 88.12 148.38
N GLU A 299 23.66 88.90 147.86
CA GLU A 299 24.64 88.52 146.80
C GLU A 299 26.08 88.96 147.17
N SER A 300 27.11 88.15 146.83
CA SER A 300 28.51 88.63 146.66
C SER A 300 29.50 87.56 146.13
N GLU A 301 29.44 86.32 146.62
CA GLU A 301 30.51 85.31 146.37
C GLU A 301 30.35 84.54 145.03
N ILE A 302 29.18 84.65 144.39
CA ILE A 302 28.84 83.91 143.15
C ILE A 302 29.71 84.34 141.95
N GLU A 303 30.15 85.60 141.92
CA GLU A 303 30.73 86.22 140.72
C GLU A 303 32.07 85.61 140.30
N LYS A 304 32.90 85.20 141.26
CA LYS A 304 34.21 84.57 140.99
C LYS A 304 34.13 83.16 140.39
N LEU A 305 32.98 82.50 140.48
CA LEU A 305 32.76 81.17 139.90
C LEU A 305 32.09 81.23 138.51
N ARG A 306 31.54 82.39 138.12
CA ARG A 306 30.95 82.58 136.79
C ARG A 306 32.00 82.74 135.70
N SER A 307 32.98 83.62 135.92
CA SER A 307 34.01 83.95 134.92
C SER A 307 34.89 82.76 134.50
N THR A 308 35.11 81.77 135.37
CA THR A 308 35.87 80.54 135.05
C THR A 308 35.03 79.48 134.35
N LEU A 309 33.71 79.46 134.55
CA LEU A 309 32.77 78.59 133.83
C LEU A 309 32.57 79.07 132.38
N GLU A 310 32.39 80.37 132.21
CA GLU A 310 32.15 81.04 130.92
C GLU A 310 33.27 80.75 129.89
N ALA A 311 34.53 80.81 130.31
CA ALA A 311 35.69 80.51 129.47
C ALA A 311 35.74 79.04 128.99
N ALA A 312 35.18 78.09 129.75
CA ALA A 312 35.07 76.70 129.35
C ALA A 312 33.87 76.47 128.42
N GLU A 313 32.73 77.12 128.69
CA GLU A 313 31.56 77.06 127.82
C GLU A 313 31.82 77.64 126.42
N ILE A 314 32.61 78.73 126.30
CA ILE A 314 32.94 79.34 125.01
C ILE A 314 33.66 78.33 124.11
N LYS A 315 34.71 77.65 124.60
CA LYS A 315 35.41 76.62 123.82
C LYS A 315 34.51 75.46 123.42
N HIS A 316 33.62 75.01 124.31
CA HIS A 316 32.69 73.94 123.97
C HIS A 316 31.68 74.39 122.89
N ARG A 317 31.21 75.65 122.92
CA ARG A 317 30.39 76.24 121.85
C ARG A 317 31.16 76.43 120.53
N GLU A 318 32.45 76.78 120.57
CA GLU A 318 33.30 76.85 119.37
C GLU A 318 33.51 75.47 118.74
N GLU A 319 33.76 74.42 119.54
CA GLU A 319 33.85 73.04 119.05
C GLU A 319 32.51 72.53 118.50
N GLN A 320 31.39 72.84 119.17
CA GLN A 320 30.05 72.51 118.68
C GLN A 320 29.72 73.24 117.36
N THR A 321 30.02 74.53 117.23
CA THR A 321 29.75 75.28 115.98
C THR A 321 30.70 74.87 114.84
N GLN A 322 31.96 74.57 115.13
CA GLN A 322 32.89 74.01 114.13
C GLN A 322 32.51 72.57 113.71
N ASN A 323 31.84 71.79 114.57
CA ASN A 323 31.29 70.49 114.21
C ASN A 323 29.99 70.64 113.40
N ALA A 324 29.07 71.50 113.83
CA ALA A 324 27.81 71.78 113.14
C ALA A 324 28.04 72.26 111.70
N THR A 325 28.96 73.20 111.48
CA THR A 325 29.32 73.71 110.14
C THR A 325 29.99 72.65 109.25
N LYS A 326 30.74 71.70 109.81
CA LYS A 326 31.26 70.53 109.06
C LYS A 326 30.14 69.56 108.68
N ILE A 327 29.18 69.33 109.57
CA ILE A 327 28.01 68.48 109.30
C ILE A 327 27.11 69.14 108.23
N GLU A 328 26.88 70.44 108.32
CA GLU A 328 26.09 71.22 107.36
C GLU A 328 26.73 71.25 105.96
N THR A 329 28.05 71.49 105.87
CA THR A 329 28.77 71.44 104.58
C THR A 329 28.84 70.03 103.98
N ALA A 330 28.93 68.99 104.82
CA ALA A 330 28.79 67.60 104.37
C ALA A 330 27.35 67.29 103.89
N PHE A 331 26.32 67.80 104.58
CA PHE A 331 24.92 67.62 104.18
C PHE A 331 24.62 68.31 102.85
N ASN A 332 25.06 69.56 102.67
CA ASN A 332 24.88 70.32 101.44
C ASN A 332 25.60 69.69 100.23
N THR A 333 26.74 69.03 100.44
CA THR A 333 27.42 68.26 99.39
C THR A 333 26.74 66.93 99.07
N VAL A 334 26.15 66.24 100.05
CA VAL A 334 25.29 65.06 99.81
C VAL A 334 24.00 65.44 99.07
N GLU A 335 23.34 66.53 99.43
CA GLU A 335 22.09 66.97 98.78
C GLU A 335 22.32 67.41 97.32
N SER A 336 23.43 68.08 97.02
CA SER A 336 23.81 68.42 95.63
C SER A 336 24.23 67.20 94.80
N LEU A 337 25.00 66.25 95.35
CA LEU A 337 25.31 64.98 94.68
C LEU A 337 24.05 64.15 94.39
N LYS A 338 23.04 64.22 95.27
CA LYS A 338 21.73 63.55 95.13
C LYS A 338 20.84 64.18 94.05
N ILE A 339 20.99 65.49 93.80
CA ILE A 339 20.37 66.17 92.64
C ILE A 339 21.07 65.77 91.34
N GLU A 340 22.41 65.77 91.33
CA GLU A 340 23.19 65.32 90.17
C GLU A 340 22.90 63.85 89.83
N LEU A 341 22.79 62.97 90.84
CA LEU A 341 22.42 61.56 90.67
C LEU A 341 21.07 61.43 89.95
N LYS A 342 20.02 62.09 90.43
CA LYS A 342 18.70 62.08 89.80
C LYS A 342 18.75 62.52 88.34
N LYS A 343 19.48 63.60 88.05
CA LYS A 343 19.67 64.09 86.68
C LYS A 343 20.35 63.03 85.80
N ARG A 344 21.32 62.26 86.32
CA ARG A 344 21.92 61.14 85.57
C ARG A 344 20.97 59.94 85.45
N GLU A 345 20.12 59.68 86.43
CA GLU A 345 19.08 58.64 86.33
C GLU A 345 18.04 58.98 85.25
N GLU A 346 17.66 60.26 85.14
CA GLU A 346 16.79 60.80 84.09
C GLU A 346 17.47 60.73 82.70
N GLU A 347 18.72 61.20 82.56
CA GLU A 347 19.51 61.08 81.32
C GLU A 347 19.67 59.61 80.89
N VAL A 348 19.89 58.69 81.82
CA VAL A 348 20.00 57.24 81.54
C VAL A 348 18.63 56.63 81.16
N ALA A 349 17.53 57.16 81.66
CA ALA A 349 16.18 56.73 81.24
C ALA A 349 15.88 57.19 79.81
N GLU A 350 16.22 58.44 79.45
CA GLU A 350 16.04 58.99 78.11
C GLU A 350 16.94 58.29 77.07
N LEU A 351 18.19 58.00 77.42
CA LEU A 351 19.11 57.20 76.58
C LEU A 351 18.63 55.75 76.39
N LYS A 352 17.95 55.15 77.39
CA LYS A 352 17.33 53.83 77.24
C LYS A 352 16.08 53.85 76.36
N ALA A 353 15.23 54.87 76.49
CA ALA A 353 14.05 55.03 75.66
C ALA A 353 14.44 55.20 74.19
N THR A 354 15.37 56.12 73.90
CA THR A 354 15.87 56.35 72.54
C THR A 354 16.64 55.16 71.97
N LEU A 355 17.39 54.39 72.78
CA LEU A 355 17.98 53.12 72.33
C LEU A 355 16.91 52.11 71.89
N ASN A 356 15.88 51.88 72.71
CA ASN A 356 14.79 50.96 72.42
C ASN A 356 14.01 51.38 71.15
N GLU A 357 13.79 52.69 70.94
CA GLU A 357 13.22 53.22 69.69
C GLU A 357 14.10 52.90 68.46
N LYS A 358 15.43 53.00 68.58
CA LYS A 358 16.36 52.62 67.50
C LYS A 358 16.41 51.12 67.27
N GLU A 359 16.32 50.30 68.30
CA GLU A 359 16.26 48.83 68.18
C GLU A 359 14.97 48.40 67.44
N ILE A 360 13.81 49.00 67.78
CA ILE A 360 12.55 48.76 67.06
C ILE A 360 12.66 49.21 65.59
N ALA A 361 13.22 50.40 65.32
CA ALA A 361 13.39 50.90 63.97
C ALA A 361 14.35 50.05 63.12
N LEU A 362 15.43 49.54 63.73
CA LEU A 362 16.36 48.61 63.08
C LEU A 362 15.71 47.25 62.81
N GLN A 363 14.91 46.72 63.73
CA GLN A 363 14.18 45.48 63.51
C GLN A 363 13.19 45.60 62.34
N TRP A 364 12.43 46.70 62.29
CA TRP A 364 11.52 46.98 61.17
C TRP A 364 12.26 47.08 59.83
N LEU A 365 13.39 47.81 59.77
CA LEU A 365 14.23 47.89 58.57
C LEU A 365 14.78 46.51 58.15
N VAL A 366 15.22 45.70 59.11
CA VAL A 366 15.72 44.34 58.87
C VAL A 366 14.63 43.43 58.30
N ASP A 367 13.39 43.54 58.78
CA ASP A 367 12.28 42.73 58.29
C ASP A 367 11.76 43.21 56.92
N SER A 368 11.67 44.51 56.67
CA SER A 368 11.39 45.04 55.32
C SER A 368 12.45 44.63 54.29
N ASN A 369 13.75 44.67 54.64
CA ASN A 369 14.82 44.24 53.72
C ASN A 369 14.76 42.73 53.41
N LYS A 370 14.28 41.89 54.34
CA LYS A 370 14.04 40.46 54.05
C LYS A 370 12.91 40.29 53.05
N GLU A 371 11.82 41.03 53.24
CA GLU A 371 10.63 40.94 52.39
C GLU A 371 10.93 41.40 50.95
N GLU A 372 11.55 42.58 50.79
CA GLU A 372 11.95 43.11 49.48
C GLU A 372 12.89 42.15 48.73
N ASN A 373 13.88 41.59 49.42
CA ASN A 373 14.80 40.60 48.85
C ASN A 373 14.12 39.25 48.56
N SER A 374 13.08 38.87 49.31
CA SER A 374 12.25 37.69 49.02
C SER A 374 11.41 37.92 47.75
N GLU A 375 10.73 39.06 47.64
CA GLU A 375 9.98 39.44 46.44
C GLU A 375 10.89 39.52 45.20
N GLU A 376 12.12 40.03 45.31
CA GLU A 376 13.05 40.08 44.18
C GLU A 376 13.53 38.68 43.74
N ILE A 377 13.74 37.76 44.70
CA ILE A 377 14.01 36.34 44.40
C ILE A 377 12.80 35.68 43.71
N GLU A 378 11.58 36.02 44.09
CA GLU A 378 10.38 35.47 43.41
C GLU A 378 10.13 36.11 42.04
N ARG A 379 10.30 37.43 41.88
CA ARG A 379 10.24 38.12 40.58
C ARG A 379 11.29 37.59 39.61
N THR A 380 12.53 37.37 40.05
CA THR A 380 13.59 36.81 39.19
C THR A 380 13.29 35.36 38.80
N ARG A 381 12.76 34.52 39.69
CA ARG A 381 12.26 33.17 39.37
C ARG A 381 11.09 33.20 38.38
N MET A 382 10.10 34.08 38.57
CA MET A 382 8.99 34.24 37.63
C MET A 382 9.47 34.67 36.25
N ASN A 383 10.39 35.64 36.16
CA ASN A 383 10.96 36.10 34.90
C ASN A 383 11.74 34.98 34.18
N GLN A 384 12.49 34.15 34.92
CA GLN A 384 13.16 32.96 34.37
C GLN A 384 12.15 31.94 33.82
N MET A 385 11.12 31.60 34.61
CA MET A 385 10.07 30.68 34.20
C MET A 385 9.28 31.19 32.98
N GLN A 386 8.98 32.50 32.93
CA GLN A 386 8.34 33.13 31.79
C GLN A 386 9.23 33.06 30.55
N SER A 387 10.52 33.40 30.66
CA SER A 387 11.47 33.30 29.53
C SER A 387 11.62 31.86 29.03
N GLU A 388 11.61 30.86 29.92
CA GLU A 388 11.55 29.45 29.53
C GLU A 388 10.26 29.09 28.77
N LEU A 389 9.10 29.60 29.21
CA LEU A 389 7.81 29.36 28.56
C LEU A 389 7.73 30.04 27.19
N GLU A 390 8.24 31.27 27.07
CA GLU A 390 8.38 31.99 25.80
C GLU A 390 9.32 31.26 24.84
N ALA A 391 10.47 30.76 25.31
CA ALA A 391 11.39 29.96 24.49
C ALA A 391 10.75 28.62 24.03
N LYS A 392 10.00 27.94 24.91
CA LYS A 392 9.24 26.72 24.57
C LYS A 392 8.13 27.00 23.56
N LEU A 393 7.47 28.15 23.66
CA LEU A 393 6.42 28.60 22.72
C LEU A 393 7.02 28.99 21.36
N ILE A 394 8.11 29.74 21.31
CA ILE A 394 8.82 30.08 20.07
C ILE A 394 9.29 28.79 19.37
N LYS A 395 9.81 27.82 20.12
CA LYS A 395 10.17 26.53 19.56
C LYS A 395 8.95 25.79 19.00
N SER A 396 7.86 25.64 19.75
CA SER A 396 6.69 24.89 19.26
C SER A 396 6.04 25.55 18.04
N VAL A 397 6.07 26.88 17.94
CA VAL A 397 5.66 27.62 16.73
C VAL A 397 6.57 27.30 15.53
N SER A 398 7.89 27.17 15.74
CA SER A 398 8.83 26.73 14.70
C SER A 398 8.57 25.28 14.28
N ASP A 399 8.43 24.37 15.23
CA ASP A 399 8.15 22.94 14.99
C ASP A 399 6.82 22.77 14.21
N ILE A 400 5.78 23.56 14.53
CA ILE A 400 4.50 23.60 13.81
C ILE A 400 4.67 24.16 12.39
N ALA A 401 5.50 25.19 12.19
CA ALA A 401 5.75 25.76 10.86
C ALA A 401 6.48 24.76 9.94
N GLU A 402 7.47 24.03 10.45
CA GLU A 402 8.18 22.97 9.73
C GLU A 402 7.25 21.80 9.39
N LEU A 403 6.44 21.32 10.34
CA LEU A 403 5.43 20.28 10.08
C LEU A 403 4.40 20.72 9.02
N LYS A 404 4.01 21.99 9.01
CA LYS A 404 3.08 22.54 8.01
C LYS A 404 3.70 22.63 6.61
N ALA A 405 5.00 22.97 6.51
CA ALA A 405 5.72 22.95 5.23
C ALA A 405 5.82 21.51 4.69
N ASN A 406 6.28 20.56 5.51
CA ASN A 406 6.36 19.14 5.15
C ASN A 406 5.00 18.56 4.73
N LEU A 407 3.89 18.97 5.38
CA LEU A 407 2.54 18.55 4.99
C LEU A 407 2.14 19.11 3.62
N MET A 408 2.44 20.38 3.34
CA MET A 408 2.15 21.02 2.06
C MET A 408 2.94 20.38 0.92
N ASP A 409 4.22 20.04 1.13
CA ASP A 409 5.03 19.33 0.13
C ASP A 409 4.47 17.92 -0.14
N LYS A 410 3.98 17.22 0.88
CA LYS A 410 3.31 15.92 0.71
C LYS A 410 1.93 16.02 0.05
N GLU A 411 1.19 17.09 0.28
CA GLU A 411 -0.06 17.39 -0.44
C GLU A 411 0.22 17.65 -1.94
N ASN A 412 1.29 18.38 -2.26
CA ASN A 412 1.76 18.60 -3.63
C ASN A 412 2.22 17.29 -4.32
N GLU A 413 2.97 16.43 -3.62
CA GLU A 413 3.35 15.10 -4.12
C GLU A 413 2.13 14.23 -4.43
N LEU A 414 1.15 14.19 -3.52
CA LEU A 414 -0.08 13.41 -3.70
C LEU A 414 -0.93 13.95 -4.86
N GLN A 415 -1.02 15.27 -5.04
CA GLN A 415 -1.71 15.87 -6.18
C GLN A 415 -1.03 15.50 -7.50
N SER A 416 0.30 15.57 -7.58
CA SER A 416 1.09 15.16 -8.75
C SER A 416 0.85 13.69 -9.11
N ILE A 417 0.90 12.79 -8.11
CA ILE A 417 0.64 11.35 -8.29
C ILE A 417 -0.82 11.09 -8.71
N SER A 418 -1.77 11.88 -8.22
CA SER A 418 -3.19 11.79 -8.61
C SER A 418 -3.39 12.16 -10.09
N GLU A 419 -2.78 13.26 -10.54
CA GLU A 419 -2.79 13.70 -11.94
C GLU A 419 -2.11 12.69 -12.86
N GLU A 420 -0.94 12.16 -12.47
CA GLU A 420 -0.26 11.10 -13.23
C GLU A 420 -1.16 9.87 -13.38
N ASN A 421 -1.79 9.39 -12.29
CA ASN A 421 -2.68 8.23 -12.33
C ASN A 421 -3.88 8.41 -13.28
N GLU A 422 -4.52 9.58 -13.30
CA GLU A 422 -5.61 9.83 -14.27
C GLU A 422 -5.08 9.91 -15.71
N THR A 423 -3.89 10.47 -15.97
CA THR A 423 -3.31 10.44 -17.33
C THR A 423 -2.96 9.02 -17.77
N LEU A 424 -2.38 8.18 -16.89
CA LEU A 424 -2.07 6.77 -17.16
C LEU A 424 -3.33 5.94 -17.41
N LYS A 425 -4.40 6.19 -16.64
CA LYS A 425 -5.72 5.57 -16.79
C LYS A 425 -6.39 5.93 -18.12
N VAL A 426 -6.34 7.20 -18.52
CA VAL A 426 -6.77 7.64 -19.86
C VAL A 426 -5.88 7.06 -20.98
N GLY A 427 -4.58 6.90 -20.74
CA GLY A 427 -3.65 6.23 -21.65
C GLY A 427 -4.02 4.76 -21.89
N LYS A 428 -4.21 3.99 -20.81
CA LYS A 428 -4.64 2.58 -20.86
C LYS A 428 -5.99 2.43 -21.59
N ALA A 429 -7.00 3.22 -21.24
CA ALA A 429 -8.31 3.16 -21.88
C ALA A 429 -8.24 3.44 -23.40
N LYS A 430 -7.34 4.33 -23.86
CA LYS A 430 -7.08 4.55 -25.29
C LYS A 430 -6.39 3.35 -25.94
N GLN A 431 -5.35 2.81 -25.32
CA GLN A 431 -4.63 1.63 -25.82
C GLN A 431 -5.54 0.39 -25.91
N GLU A 432 -6.40 0.19 -24.91
CA GLU A 432 -7.42 -0.85 -24.90
C GLU A 432 -8.41 -0.68 -26.06
N ALA A 433 -8.96 0.53 -26.25
CA ALA A 433 -9.87 0.83 -27.37
C ALA A 433 -9.20 0.70 -28.75
N GLU A 434 -7.93 1.07 -28.89
CA GLU A 434 -7.15 0.87 -30.11
C GLU A 434 -6.88 -0.62 -30.37
N SER A 435 -6.59 -1.42 -29.34
CA SER A 435 -6.44 -2.87 -29.48
C SER A 435 -7.77 -3.55 -29.85
N HIS A 436 -8.89 -3.15 -29.24
CA HIS A 436 -10.22 -3.66 -29.56
C HIS A 436 -10.56 -3.40 -31.04
N LYS A 437 -10.32 -2.17 -31.50
CA LYS A 437 -10.52 -1.79 -32.89
C LYS A 437 -9.63 -2.58 -33.85
N GLN A 438 -8.38 -2.88 -33.48
CA GLN A 438 -7.49 -3.75 -34.28
C GLN A 438 -8.05 -5.19 -34.36
N TYR A 439 -8.53 -5.76 -33.25
CA TYR A 439 -9.18 -7.07 -33.23
C TYR A 439 -10.47 -7.07 -34.09
N GLU A 440 -11.32 -6.05 -34.00
CA GLU A 440 -12.50 -5.91 -34.85
C GLU A 440 -12.14 -5.87 -36.35
N THR A 441 -11.12 -5.10 -36.74
CA THR A 441 -10.65 -5.09 -38.14
C THR A 441 -10.09 -6.43 -38.60
N ALA A 442 -9.32 -7.12 -37.75
CA ALA A 442 -8.76 -8.42 -38.07
C ALA A 442 -9.85 -9.51 -38.21
N ILE A 443 -10.92 -9.43 -37.41
CA ILE A 443 -12.10 -10.30 -37.53
C ILE A 443 -12.80 -10.05 -38.87
N ALA A 444 -13.07 -8.79 -39.22
CA ALA A 444 -13.74 -8.43 -40.48
C ALA A 444 -12.92 -8.85 -41.73
N GLU A 445 -11.60 -8.67 -41.70
CA GLU A 445 -10.70 -9.14 -42.78
C GLU A 445 -10.69 -10.67 -42.88
N LEU A 446 -10.72 -11.38 -41.75
CA LEU A 446 -10.76 -12.84 -41.69
C LEU A 446 -12.12 -13.42 -42.15
N GLU A 447 -13.23 -12.72 -41.91
CA GLU A 447 -14.54 -13.07 -42.47
C GLU A 447 -14.60 -12.85 -43.99
N LEU A 448 -14.04 -11.73 -44.48
CA LEU A 448 -13.93 -11.45 -45.91
C LEU A 448 -13.04 -12.49 -46.62
N ALA A 449 -11.91 -12.86 -46.02
CA ALA A 449 -11.03 -13.90 -46.54
C ALA A 449 -11.72 -15.27 -46.60
N LYS A 450 -12.49 -15.65 -45.56
CA LYS A 450 -13.31 -16.88 -45.56
C LYS A 450 -14.39 -16.85 -46.66
N ALA A 451 -15.05 -15.71 -46.87
CA ALA A 451 -16.05 -15.58 -47.93
C ALA A 451 -15.42 -15.81 -49.33
N ALA A 452 -14.24 -15.23 -49.57
CA ALA A 452 -13.48 -15.45 -50.80
C ALA A 452 -13.01 -16.92 -50.96
N GLU A 453 -12.56 -17.56 -49.88
CA GLU A 453 -12.20 -18.99 -49.87
C GLU A 453 -13.39 -19.87 -50.29
N GLN A 454 -14.57 -19.65 -49.72
CA GLN A 454 -15.78 -20.41 -50.07
C GLN A 454 -16.21 -20.15 -51.53
N GLU A 455 -16.09 -18.93 -52.03
CA GLU A 455 -16.39 -18.63 -53.45
C GLU A 455 -15.42 -19.36 -54.40
N VAL A 456 -14.13 -19.37 -54.09
CA VAL A 456 -13.10 -20.12 -54.86
C VAL A 456 -13.36 -21.62 -54.78
N ARG A 457 -13.74 -22.15 -53.60
CA ARG A 457 -14.07 -23.56 -53.40
C ARG A 457 -15.30 -23.99 -54.21
N MET A 458 -16.33 -23.16 -54.27
CA MET A 458 -17.52 -23.40 -55.11
C MET A 458 -17.17 -23.37 -56.61
N LYS A 459 -16.38 -22.38 -57.05
CA LYS A 459 -15.89 -22.29 -58.45
C LYS A 459 -15.05 -23.52 -58.83
N LEU A 460 -14.16 -23.96 -57.95
CA LEU A 460 -13.34 -25.17 -58.15
C LEU A 460 -14.23 -26.41 -58.30
N GLY A 461 -15.28 -26.55 -57.48
CA GLY A 461 -16.27 -27.62 -57.60
C GLY A 461 -16.89 -27.70 -59.00
N TYR A 462 -17.43 -26.58 -59.51
CA TYR A 462 -17.98 -26.53 -60.88
C TYR A 462 -16.95 -26.84 -61.97
N VAL A 463 -15.71 -26.35 -61.83
CA VAL A 463 -14.63 -26.65 -62.79
C VAL A 463 -14.26 -28.14 -62.77
N THR A 464 -14.18 -28.77 -61.59
CA THR A 464 -13.95 -30.22 -61.50
C THR A 464 -15.10 -31.03 -62.08
N GLU A 465 -16.36 -30.62 -61.87
CA GLU A 465 -17.52 -31.33 -62.39
C GLU A 465 -17.62 -31.24 -63.93
N GLU A 466 -17.30 -30.09 -64.54
CA GLU A 466 -17.27 -29.97 -66.00
C GLU A 466 -16.02 -30.62 -66.62
N ALA A 467 -14.89 -30.66 -65.92
CA ALA A 467 -13.75 -31.48 -66.33
C ALA A 467 -14.11 -32.98 -66.34
N ASP A 468 -14.84 -33.46 -65.33
CA ASP A 468 -15.38 -34.82 -65.25
C ASP A 468 -16.37 -35.11 -66.38
N LYS A 469 -17.31 -34.20 -66.65
CA LYS A 469 -18.25 -34.30 -67.78
C LYS A 469 -17.51 -34.34 -69.12
N ASN A 470 -16.48 -33.52 -69.29
CA ASN A 470 -15.66 -33.50 -70.50
C ASN A 470 -14.84 -34.79 -70.66
N SER A 471 -14.24 -35.31 -69.58
CA SER A 471 -13.57 -36.61 -69.56
C SER A 471 -14.51 -37.74 -69.98
N ARG A 472 -15.75 -37.76 -69.45
CA ARG A 472 -16.81 -38.71 -69.85
C ARG A 472 -17.35 -38.48 -71.28
N ARG A 473 -17.14 -37.31 -71.90
CA ARG A 473 -17.40 -37.10 -73.34
C ARG A 473 -16.23 -37.67 -74.16
N ALA A 474 -14.99 -37.32 -73.80
CA ALA A 474 -13.78 -37.77 -74.48
C ALA A 474 -13.64 -39.31 -74.49
N ALA A 475 -13.92 -39.98 -73.37
CA ALA A 475 -13.90 -41.45 -73.28
C ALA A 475 -14.87 -42.12 -74.28
N ARG A 476 -16.10 -41.61 -74.39
CA ARG A 476 -17.10 -42.11 -75.36
C ARG A 476 -16.71 -41.83 -76.81
N VAL A 477 -16.05 -40.70 -77.07
CA VAL A 477 -15.51 -40.39 -78.42
C VAL A 477 -14.33 -41.30 -78.78
N ALA A 478 -13.49 -41.66 -77.80
CA ALA A 478 -12.41 -42.63 -78.00
C ALA A 478 -12.95 -44.05 -78.30
N GLU A 479 -13.96 -44.51 -77.55
CA GLU A 479 -14.68 -45.77 -77.78
C GLU A 479 -15.36 -45.80 -79.17
N GLN A 480 -16.01 -44.71 -79.58
CA GLN A 480 -16.58 -44.57 -80.93
C GLN A 480 -15.50 -44.56 -82.03
N LEU A 481 -14.33 -43.95 -81.78
CA LEU A 481 -13.22 -43.96 -82.72
C LEU A 481 -12.60 -45.37 -82.84
N GLU A 482 -12.44 -46.10 -81.75
CA GLU A 482 -11.92 -47.47 -81.75
C GLU A 482 -12.85 -48.43 -82.51
N THR A 483 -14.16 -48.37 -82.26
CA THR A 483 -15.14 -49.17 -83.01
C THR A 483 -15.18 -48.81 -84.51
N ALA A 484 -15.06 -47.52 -84.86
CA ALA A 484 -14.96 -47.08 -86.25
C ALA A 484 -13.64 -47.52 -86.93
N GLN A 485 -12.52 -47.51 -86.20
CA GLN A 485 -11.23 -48.00 -86.69
C GLN A 485 -11.24 -49.53 -86.89
N ALA A 486 -11.85 -50.27 -85.98
CA ALA A 486 -12.05 -51.72 -86.11
C ALA A 486 -12.87 -52.03 -87.38
N ALA A 487 -14.03 -51.40 -87.55
CA ALA A 487 -14.88 -51.56 -88.73
C ALA A 487 -14.18 -51.15 -90.04
N ASN A 488 -13.37 -50.08 -90.04
CA ASN A 488 -12.56 -49.73 -91.20
C ASN A 488 -11.47 -50.78 -91.49
N SER A 489 -10.81 -51.34 -90.47
CA SER A 489 -9.80 -52.39 -90.66
C SER A 489 -10.40 -53.68 -91.23
N GLU A 490 -11.62 -54.02 -90.82
CA GLU A 490 -12.41 -55.13 -91.36
C GLU A 490 -12.79 -54.86 -92.82
N MET A 491 -13.37 -53.68 -93.13
CA MET A 491 -13.69 -53.25 -94.49
C MET A 491 -12.46 -53.23 -95.41
N GLU A 492 -11.30 -52.77 -94.93
CA GLU A 492 -10.06 -52.85 -95.72
C GLU A 492 -9.61 -54.30 -95.95
N SER A 493 -9.83 -55.21 -94.99
CA SER A 493 -9.55 -56.64 -95.16
C SER A 493 -10.46 -57.27 -96.22
N GLU A 494 -11.74 -56.88 -96.24
CA GLU A 494 -12.70 -57.26 -97.29
C GLU A 494 -12.29 -56.69 -98.65
N LEU A 495 -11.90 -55.42 -98.73
CA LEU A 495 -11.40 -54.80 -99.97
C LEU A 495 -10.13 -55.49 -100.48
N ARG A 496 -9.23 -55.93 -99.59
CA ARG A 496 -8.06 -56.78 -99.96
C ARG A 496 -8.52 -58.13 -100.51
N ARG A 497 -9.48 -58.81 -99.87
CA ARG A 497 -10.08 -60.07 -100.33
C ARG A 497 -10.74 -59.94 -101.70
N LEU A 498 -11.55 -58.89 -101.91
CA LEU A 498 -12.25 -58.61 -103.16
C LEU A 498 -11.29 -58.26 -104.31
N ARG A 499 -10.21 -57.52 -104.03
CA ARG A 499 -9.14 -57.28 -105.02
C ARG A 499 -8.49 -58.59 -105.47
N VAL A 500 -8.13 -59.48 -104.53
CA VAL A 500 -7.58 -60.81 -104.86
C VAL A 500 -8.55 -61.64 -105.70
N GLN A 501 -9.85 -61.62 -105.39
CA GLN A 501 -10.87 -62.29 -106.23
C GLN A 501 -10.98 -61.66 -107.63
N SER A 502 -10.98 -60.34 -107.74
CA SER A 502 -11.00 -59.63 -109.04
C SER A 502 -9.77 -59.95 -109.89
N ASP A 503 -8.57 -60.00 -109.29
CA ASP A 503 -7.33 -60.39 -109.97
C ASP A 503 -7.32 -61.88 -110.37
N GLN A 504 -7.97 -62.76 -109.60
CA GLN A 504 -8.19 -64.16 -109.98
C GLN A 504 -9.13 -64.27 -111.19
N TRP A 505 -10.26 -63.55 -111.20
CA TRP A 505 -11.16 -63.51 -112.36
C TRP A 505 -10.48 -62.93 -113.60
N ARG A 506 -9.66 -61.87 -113.45
CA ARG A 506 -8.86 -61.33 -114.56
C ARG A 506 -7.90 -62.38 -115.14
N LYS A 507 -7.13 -63.06 -114.27
CA LYS A 507 -6.22 -64.15 -114.69
C LYS A 507 -6.94 -65.33 -115.32
N ALA A 508 -8.15 -65.67 -114.86
CA ALA A 508 -8.96 -66.71 -115.49
C ALA A 508 -9.42 -66.30 -116.90
N ALA A 509 -9.81 -65.05 -117.11
CA ALA A 509 -10.14 -64.51 -118.43
C ALA A 509 -8.91 -64.43 -119.36
N GLU A 510 -7.77 -63.96 -118.84
CA GLU A 510 -6.48 -63.95 -119.56
C GLU A 510 -6.05 -65.37 -119.98
N ALA A 511 -6.17 -66.35 -119.09
CA ALA A 511 -5.85 -67.75 -119.39
C ALA A 511 -6.83 -68.38 -120.40
N ALA A 512 -8.12 -68.04 -120.33
CA ALA A 512 -9.12 -68.48 -121.32
C ALA A 512 -8.84 -67.87 -122.70
N ALA A 513 -8.45 -66.59 -122.77
CA ALA A 513 -8.00 -65.95 -124.01
C ALA A 513 -6.74 -66.62 -124.58
N ALA A 514 -5.75 -66.92 -123.72
CA ALA A 514 -4.52 -67.60 -124.12
C ALA A 514 -4.78 -69.03 -124.65
N ALA A 515 -5.74 -69.75 -124.08
CA ALA A 515 -6.14 -71.09 -124.54
C ALA A 515 -6.78 -71.07 -125.95
N LEU A 516 -7.38 -69.95 -126.36
CA LEU A 516 -7.92 -69.78 -127.72
C LEU A 516 -6.82 -69.45 -128.76
N THR A 517 -5.63 -69.02 -128.34
CA THR A 517 -4.53 -68.63 -129.24
C THR A 517 -3.53 -69.76 -129.52
N THR A 518 -3.96 -70.80 -130.25
CA THR A 518 -3.07 -71.85 -130.78
C THR A 518 -3.17 -72.03 -132.31
N ASN A 519 -3.31 -70.93 -133.06
CA ASN A 519 -2.79 -70.88 -134.43
C ASN A 519 -2.45 -69.45 -134.91
N ASN A 520 -1.51 -69.36 -135.85
CA ASN A 520 -0.85 -68.18 -136.45
C ASN A 520 -1.65 -66.85 -136.57
N GLY A 521 -0.99 -65.69 -136.37
CA GLY A 521 -1.41 -64.45 -137.08
C GLY A 521 -1.09 -63.05 -136.52
N ARG A 522 0.18 -62.61 -136.54
CA ARG A 522 0.66 -61.20 -136.58
C ARG A 522 -0.24 -60.02 -136.10
N PHE A 523 0.15 -59.45 -134.95
CA PHE A 523 0.77 -58.11 -134.78
C PHE A 523 0.02 -56.77 -135.07
N MET A 524 0.24 -55.79 -134.17
CA MET A 524 -0.08 -54.33 -134.20
C MET A 524 -1.57 -53.93 -134.17
N GLU A 525 -2.15 -53.22 -133.18
CA GLU A 525 -1.76 -52.22 -132.13
C GLU A 525 -2.15 -50.77 -132.51
N ARG A 526 -2.62 -50.02 -131.50
CA ARG A 526 -3.02 -48.58 -131.45
C ARG A 526 -4.48 -48.34 -131.85
N SER A 527 -5.43 -48.11 -130.94
CA SER A 527 -5.49 -47.27 -129.70
C SER A 527 -5.68 -45.78 -130.00
N GLY A 528 -6.88 -45.28 -129.67
CA GLY A 528 -7.28 -43.87 -129.70
C GLY A 528 -8.64 -43.74 -129.01
N SER A 529 -8.65 -43.31 -127.75
CA SER A 529 -9.88 -43.24 -126.93
C SER A 529 -10.86 -42.20 -127.47
N MET A 530 -12.15 -42.52 -127.43
CA MET A 530 -13.25 -41.61 -127.79
C MET A 530 -14.42 -41.80 -126.82
N ASP A 531 -15.30 -40.81 -126.74
CA ASP A 531 -16.22 -40.55 -125.62
C ASP A 531 -17.22 -41.66 -125.27
N SER A 532 -17.64 -41.69 -124.00
CA SER A 532 -19.06 -41.93 -123.64
C SER A 532 -19.37 -41.42 -122.23
N ASP A 533 -20.43 -40.62 -122.16
CA ASP A 533 -20.99 -39.97 -120.99
C ASP A 533 -21.25 -40.88 -119.77
N TYR A 534 -21.16 -40.27 -118.57
CA TYR A 534 -22.17 -40.53 -117.54
C TYR A 534 -22.61 -39.21 -116.91
N ASN A 535 -23.92 -38.97 -116.94
CA ASN A 535 -24.56 -37.73 -116.49
C ASN A 535 -25.65 -38.05 -115.46
N SER A 536 -26.11 -37.01 -114.75
CA SER A 536 -27.40 -36.92 -114.05
C SER A 536 -27.62 -37.55 -112.65
N ILE A 537 -27.80 -36.63 -111.68
CA ILE A 537 -29.01 -36.45 -110.83
C ILE A 537 -29.18 -37.29 -109.54
N GLY A 538 -29.39 -36.55 -108.42
CA GLY A 538 -30.13 -36.97 -107.21
C GLY A 538 -29.25 -37.32 -106.00
N GLY A 539 -29.50 -36.83 -104.77
CA GLY A 539 -30.44 -35.83 -104.24
C GLY A 539 -29.94 -35.34 -102.86
N LYS A 540 -30.22 -34.10 -102.39
CA LYS A 540 -31.50 -33.53 -101.89
C LYS A 540 -31.68 -33.76 -100.37
N LEU A 541 -32.11 -32.72 -99.64
CA LEU A 541 -32.40 -32.66 -98.18
C LEU A 541 -31.13 -32.67 -97.27
N MET A 542 -31.08 -32.09 -96.06
CA MET A 542 -32.03 -31.34 -95.19
C MET A 542 -31.39 -29.99 -94.81
N SER A 543 -32.02 -28.82 -94.95
CA SER A 543 -32.95 -28.16 -94.01
C SER A 543 -32.48 -28.04 -92.54
N SER A 544 -32.17 -26.82 -92.10
CA SER A 544 -32.15 -26.39 -90.69
C SER A 544 -33.16 -25.24 -90.52
N PRO A 545 -34.32 -25.43 -89.86
CA PRO A 545 -35.38 -24.43 -89.83
C PRO A 545 -35.17 -23.28 -88.83
N PHE A 546 -35.61 -22.10 -89.24
CA PHE A 546 -36.16 -20.93 -88.51
C PHE A 546 -36.06 -20.92 -86.96
N SER A 547 -35.49 -19.89 -86.30
CA SER A 547 -35.77 -18.43 -86.33
C SER A 547 -36.89 -18.00 -85.36
N ASP A 548 -36.97 -16.68 -85.12
CA ASP A 548 -37.88 -15.93 -84.21
C ASP A 548 -37.43 -15.95 -82.73
N LEU A 549 -37.35 -14.82 -81.99
CA LEU A 549 -37.81 -13.42 -82.20
C LEU A 549 -36.86 -12.40 -81.49
N ASP A 550 -36.92 -11.12 -81.91
CA ASP A 550 -37.01 -9.84 -81.16
C ASP A 550 -36.50 -9.71 -79.69
N ASP A 551 -36.03 -8.57 -79.15
CA ASP A 551 -35.74 -7.19 -79.61
C ASP A 551 -34.91 -6.47 -78.49
N GLU A 552 -34.68 -5.15 -78.61
CA GLU A 552 -34.21 -4.16 -77.63
C GLU A 552 -32.72 -4.15 -77.19
N SER A 553 -32.08 -3.02 -77.54
CA SER A 553 -30.85 -2.49 -76.96
C SER A 553 -31.16 -1.50 -75.81
N PRO A 554 -30.21 -0.78 -75.17
CA PRO A 554 -28.75 -0.94 -75.04
C PRO A 554 -28.24 -0.82 -73.57
N LYS A 555 -26.91 -0.78 -73.36
CA LYS A 555 -26.12 0.17 -72.49
C LYS A 555 -25.11 -0.48 -71.51
N LYS A 556 -23.82 -0.36 -71.85
CA LYS A 556 -22.69 0.20 -71.03
C LYS A 556 -21.38 -0.24 -71.69
N LYS A 557 -20.78 0.57 -72.57
CA LYS A 557 -19.93 1.73 -72.24
C LYS A 557 -18.71 1.36 -71.38
N ASN A 558 -17.72 0.71 -72.01
CA ASN A 558 -16.34 0.76 -71.54
C ASN A 558 -15.89 2.22 -71.49
N ASN A 559 -15.36 2.66 -70.34
CA ASN A 559 -14.77 3.98 -70.20
C ASN A 559 -13.44 3.88 -69.46
N ASN A 560 -12.36 3.94 -70.23
CA ASN A 560 -10.99 4.16 -69.77
C ASN A 560 -10.91 5.39 -68.82
N VAL A 561 -10.06 5.33 -67.79
CA VAL A 561 -9.02 6.34 -67.46
C VAL A 561 -8.27 5.93 -66.18
N LEU A 562 -6.97 5.64 -66.33
CA LEU A 562 -5.99 5.66 -65.24
C LEU A 562 -5.51 7.10 -65.00
N ARG A 563 -6.00 7.80 -63.95
CA ARG A 563 -5.24 8.90 -63.31
C ARG A 563 -5.80 9.38 -61.97
N ARG A 564 -4.89 9.94 -61.15
CA ARG A 564 -5.06 10.54 -59.81
C ARG A 564 -5.27 9.47 -58.71
N MET A 565 -4.77 9.64 -57.48
CA MET A 565 -4.09 10.81 -56.89
C MET A 565 -2.66 10.48 -56.43
N SER A 566 -1.68 11.23 -56.95
CA SER A 566 -0.31 11.25 -56.43
C SER A 566 -0.04 12.58 -55.72
N GLY A 567 0.24 12.52 -54.41
CA GLY A 567 0.83 13.64 -53.67
C GLY A 567 0.08 14.09 -52.43
N LEU A 568 0.72 13.92 -51.27
CA LEU A 568 0.68 14.86 -50.13
C LEU A 568 1.74 14.55 -49.05
N TRP A 569 2.98 14.22 -49.48
CA TRP A 569 4.12 14.14 -48.55
C TRP A 569 4.70 15.53 -48.29
N LYS A 570 4.09 16.27 -47.35
CA LYS A 570 4.67 17.48 -46.74
C LYS A 570 4.25 17.66 -45.28
N LYS A 571 5.09 17.17 -44.37
CA LYS A 571 5.70 18.00 -43.30
C LYS A 571 6.87 17.25 -42.66
N SER A 572 7.89 18.02 -42.27
CA SER A 572 9.12 17.57 -41.60
C SER A 572 8.92 17.50 -40.08
N PRO A 573 9.76 16.74 -39.35
CA PRO A 573 9.71 16.71 -37.89
C PRO A 573 10.12 18.06 -37.27
N LYS A 574 9.55 18.34 -36.10
CA LYS A 574 10.08 19.24 -35.09
C LYS A 574 9.51 18.84 -33.73
#